data_AF-X0CBK5-F1
#
_entry.id   AF-X0CBK5-F1
#
_cell.length_a   1.000
_cell.length_b   1.000
_cell.length_c   1.000
_cell.angle_alpha   90.00
_cell.angle_beta   90.00
_cell.angle_gamma   90.00
#
_symmetry.space_group_name_H-M   'P 1'
#
loop_
_entity.id
_entity.type
_entity.pdbx_description
1 polymer ?
#
loop_
_entity_poly.entity_id
_entity_poly.type
_entity_poly.pdbx_seq_one_letter_code
_entity_poly.pdbx_strand_id
1 'polypeptide(L)'
;MALALTNGRKRPVMVFFHGGAYISGGGDLDAYSPVGLAERDLVVINVTYRLGLFGYMSIPEIGPANHGFYDQSAALRWIQDSVADLGGDSNNITLFGESVGANSIFCLMIAEGTQNLFHRPILQSAPLGVRLMDREPMIQRLSKLAYKRLTSSQAPRTSEGVLSLQTELTIAAKSYPSGAMALDHL
;
A
#
# COMPACT_ATOMS: atom_id res chain seq x y z
N MET A 1 26.46 1.79 -17.10
CA MET A 1 25.27 2.56 -16.66
C MET A 1 25.35 2.92 -15.17
N ALA A 2 25.68 1.99 -14.26
CA ALA A 2 25.75 2.26 -12.80
C ALA A 2 26.72 3.40 -12.38
N LEU A 3 27.87 3.54 -13.05
CA LEU A 3 28.89 4.55 -12.69
C LEU A 3 28.39 6.01 -12.75
N ALA A 4 27.40 6.30 -13.61
CA ALA A 4 26.88 7.66 -13.81
C ALA A 4 25.90 8.11 -12.69
N LEU A 5 25.28 7.16 -12.00
CA LEU A 5 24.30 7.46 -10.94
C LEU A 5 24.98 7.65 -9.59
N THR A 6 26.05 6.89 -9.32
CA THR A 6 26.66 6.87 -7.99
C THR A 6 27.54 8.09 -7.72
N ASN A 7 28.31 8.61 -8.69
CA ASN A 7 29.28 9.72 -8.51
C ASN A 7 30.11 9.66 -7.18
N GLY A 8 30.31 8.46 -6.62
CA GLY A 8 30.94 8.24 -5.30
C GLY A 8 30.12 8.68 -4.07
N ARG A 9 28.89 9.18 -4.23
CA ARG A 9 28.02 9.65 -3.15
C ARG A 9 26.96 8.60 -2.80
N LYS A 10 26.65 8.49 -1.50
CA LYS A 10 25.52 7.71 -0.97
C LYS A 10 24.41 8.67 -0.55
N ARG A 11 23.38 8.80 -1.36
CA ARG A 11 22.30 9.77 -1.15
C ARG A 11 21.24 9.25 -0.18
N PRO A 12 20.62 10.09 0.66
CA PRO A 12 19.43 9.68 1.40
C PRO A 12 18.34 9.17 0.44
N VAL A 13 17.65 8.10 0.85
CA VAL A 13 16.61 7.46 0.06
C VAL A 13 15.24 7.79 0.65
N MET A 14 14.32 8.25 -0.18
CA MET A 14 12.92 8.45 0.20
C MET A 14 12.03 7.48 -0.57
N VAL A 15 11.23 6.69 0.15
CA VAL A 15 10.33 5.69 -0.44
C VAL A 15 8.89 6.09 -0.19
N PHE A 16 8.15 6.34 -1.27
CA PHE A 16 6.77 6.80 -1.22
C PHE A 16 5.77 5.64 -1.31
N PHE A 17 4.79 5.62 -0.40
CA PHE A 17 3.60 4.79 -0.50
C PHE A 17 2.36 5.68 -0.73
N HIS A 18 1.68 5.47 -1.85
CA HIS A 18 0.51 6.27 -2.23
C HIS A 18 -0.72 5.98 -1.35
N GLY A 19 -1.65 6.94 -1.30
CA GLY A 19 -2.97 6.82 -0.67
C GLY A 19 -3.99 6.10 -1.56
N GLY A 20 -5.29 6.34 -1.35
CA GLY A 20 -6.37 5.79 -2.19
C GLY A 20 -7.21 4.68 -1.55
N ALA A 21 -7.39 4.72 -0.22
CA ALA A 21 -8.31 3.85 0.53
C ALA A 21 -8.11 2.32 0.30
N TYR A 22 -6.91 1.91 -0.12
CA TYR A 22 -6.56 0.55 -0.53
C TYR A 22 -7.29 0.05 -1.78
N ILE A 23 -8.01 0.89 -2.52
CA ILE A 23 -8.82 0.50 -3.69
C ILE A 23 -8.47 1.27 -4.96
N SER A 24 -7.68 2.34 -4.85
CA SER A 24 -7.22 3.16 -5.96
C SER A 24 -5.81 3.71 -5.69
N GLY A 25 -5.21 4.34 -6.70
CA GLY A 25 -3.89 4.95 -6.63
C GLY A 25 -2.84 4.23 -7.48
N GLY A 26 -1.63 4.78 -7.47
CA GLY A 26 -0.45 4.25 -8.15
C GLY A 26 0.76 5.09 -7.76
N GLY A 27 1.94 4.49 -7.71
CA GLY A 27 3.19 5.22 -7.44
C GLY A 27 3.63 6.11 -8.61
N ASP A 28 3.09 5.86 -9.80
CA ASP A 28 3.39 6.50 -11.08
C ASP A 28 2.41 7.62 -11.46
N LEU A 29 1.46 7.97 -10.58
CA LEU A 29 0.57 9.10 -10.83
C LEU A 29 1.35 10.42 -10.89
N ASP A 30 1.00 11.29 -11.84
CA ASP A 30 1.65 12.60 -12.05
C ASP A 30 1.71 13.45 -10.76
N ALA A 31 0.67 13.34 -9.91
CA ALA A 31 0.58 14.01 -8.62
C ALA A 31 1.72 13.63 -7.64
N TYR A 32 2.42 12.53 -7.89
CA TYR A 32 3.51 12.01 -7.07
C TYR A 32 4.86 12.11 -7.77
N SER A 33 5.00 13.00 -8.77
CA SER A 33 6.25 13.22 -9.48
C SER A 33 7.43 13.38 -8.51
N PRO A 34 8.46 12.52 -8.59
CA PRO A 34 9.60 12.56 -7.67
C PRO A 34 10.61 13.66 -8.01
N VAL A 35 10.45 14.36 -9.14
CA VAL A 35 11.47 15.25 -9.73
C VAL A 35 11.93 16.33 -8.76
N GLY A 36 11.00 17.06 -8.12
CA GLY A 36 11.35 18.15 -7.21
C GLY A 36 12.06 17.69 -5.92
N LEU A 37 11.92 16.42 -5.54
CA LEU A 37 12.69 15.81 -4.45
C LEU A 37 14.06 15.32 -4.96
N ALA A 38 14.10 14.70 -6.14
CA ALA A 38 15.35 14.22 -6.75
C ALA A 38 16.35 15.36 -7.01
N GLU A 39 15.88 16.55 -7.40
CA GLU A 39 16.67 17.78 -7.56
C GLU A 39 17.38 18.22 -6.27
N ARG A 40 16.99 17.69 -5.10
CA ARG A 40 17.59 17.97 -3.79
C ARG A 40 18.64 16.94 -3.37
N ASP A 41 19.26 16.25 -4.33
CA ASP A 41 20.28 15.21 -4.12
C ASP A 41 19.75 13.98 -3.33
N LEU A 42 18.49 13.60 -3.61
CA LEU A 42 17.82 12.44 -3.03
C LEU A 42 17.62 11.34 -4.08
N VAL A 43 17.63 10.08 -3.63
CA VAL A 43 17.04 8.98 -4.41
C VAL A 43 15.59 8.82 -3.96
N VAL A 44 14.64 8.89 -4.90
CA VAL A 44 13.21 8.82 -4.60
C VAL A 44 12.60 7.65 -5.34
N ILE A 45 11.91 6.77 -4.61
CA ILE A 45 11.31 5.54 -5.14
C ILE A 45 9.83 5.54 -4.78
N ASN A 46 8.97 5.60 -5.78
CA ASN A 46 7.54 5.44 -5.57
C ASN A 46 7.15 3.98 -5.75
N VAL A 47 6.41 3.42 -4.79
CA VAL A 47 6.00 2.01 -4.83
C VAL A 47 4.54 1.91 -5.26
N THR A 48 4.30 1.10 -6.31
CA THR A 48 2.96 0.63 -6.68
C THR A 48 2.74 -0.76 -6.10
N TYR A 49 1.56 -1.00 -5.52
CA TYR A 49 1.21 -2.25 -4.85
C TYR A 49 -0.22 -2.68 -5.21
N ARG A 50 -0.54 -3.97 -5.06
CA ARG A 50 -1.90 -4.48 -5.36
C ARG A 50 -2.95 -3.82 -4.46
N LEU A 51 -4.13 -3.59 -5.05
CA LEU A 51 -5.26 -2.90 -4.42
C LEU A 51 -6.51 -3.78 -4.40
N GLY A 52 -7.49 -3.39 -3.60
CA GLY A 52 -8.84 -3.95 -3.59
C GLY A 52 -8.88 -5.44 -3.34
N LEU A 53 -9.75 -6.12 -4.10
CA LEU A 53 -9.90 -7.57 -4.13
C LEU A 53 -8.56 -8.32 -4.31
N PHE A 54 -7.64 -7.77 -5.10
CA PHE A 54 -6.34 -8.38 -5.37
C PHE A 54 -5.31 -8.16 -4.26
N GLY A 55 -5.46 -7.06 -3.50
CA GLY A 55 -4.46 -6.62 -2.52
C GLY A 55 -4.83 -6.93 -1.08
N TYR A 56 -6.09 -6.79 -0.68
CA TYR A 56 -6.44 -6.66 0.74
C TYR A 56 -7.59 -7.54 1.19
N MET A 57 -8.29 -8.22 0.28
CA MET A 57 -9.44 -9.06 0.64
C MET A 57 -8.99 -10.48 1.02
N SER A 58 -9.47 -10.97 2.16
CA SER A 58 -9.47 -12.40 2.47
C SER A 58 -10.68 -13.06 1.84
N ILE A 59 -10.48 -14.15 1.11
CA ILE A 59 -11.57 -14.94 0.53
C ILE A 59 -11.35 -16.39 0.94
N PRO A 60 -12.18 -16.94 1.85
CA PRO A 60 -12.09 -18.32 2.30
C PRO A 60 -11.93 -19.28 1.13
N GLU A 61 -11.05 -20.27 1.29
CA GLU A 61 -10.73 -21.31 0.30
C GLU A 61 -10.07 -20.82 -1.01
N ILE A 62 -9.99 -19.51 -1.25
CA ILE A 62 -9.35 -18.93 -2.44
C ILE A 62 -7.99 -18.33 -2.08
N GLY A 63 -7.89 -17.50 -1.04
CA GLY A 63 -6.62 -16.89 -0.68
C GLY A 63 -6.65 -15.94 0.52
N PRO A 64 -5.48 -15.71 1.14
CA PRO A 64 -5.37 -14.83 2.30
C PRO A 64 -5.50 -13.34 1.92
N ALA A 65 -5.75 -12.51 2.93
CA ALA A 65 -5.69 -11.05 2.80
C ALA A 65 -4.25 -10.52 2.66
N ASN A 66 -4.13 -9.20 2.46
CA ASN A 66 -2.91 -8.41 2.63
C ASN A 66 -1.77 -8.66 1.63
N HIS A 67 -2.07 -9.24 0.47
CA HIS A 67 -1.17 -9.27 -0.69
C HIS A 67 -0.52 -7.90 -1.04
N GLY A 68 -1.28 -6.80 -0.98
CA GLY A 68 -0.77 -5.45 -1.23
C GLY A 68 0.24 -5.01 -0.17
N PHE A 69 0.03 -5.37 1.10
CA PHE A 69 1.03 -5.14 2.15
C PHE A 69 2.29 -5.98 1.93
N TYR A 70 2.14 -7.23 1.48
CA TYR A 70 3.30 -8.06 1.13
C TYR A 70 4.08 -7.53 -0.08
N ASP A 71 3.41 -6.92 -1.05
CA ASP A 71 4.08 -6.22 -2.17
C ASP A 71 4.93 -5.07 -1.66
N GLN A 72 4.40 -4.25 -0.75
CA GLN A 72 5.16 -3.15 -0.14
C GLN A 72 6.38 -3.65 0.64
N SER A 73 6.20 -4.71 1.43
CA SER A 73 7.28 -5.36 2.16
C SER A 73 8.34 -5.95 1.21
N ALA A 74 7.93 -6.54 0.09
CA ALA A 74 8.82 -7.06 -0.94
C ALA A 74 9.58 -5.95 -1.66
N ALA A 75 8.91 -4.84 -1.97
CA ALA A 75 9.55 -3.65 -2.54
C ALA A 75 10.63 -3.12 -1.60
N LEU A 76 10.37 -3.03 -0.29
CA LEU A 76 11.38 -2.58 0.66
C LEU A 76 12.61 -3.49 0.74
N ARG A 77 12.43 -4.82 0.67
CA ARG A 77 13.55 -5.76 0.57
C ARG A 77 14.37 -5.51 -0.70
N TRP A 78 13.69 -5.37 -1.84
CA TRP A 78 14.35 -5.06 -3.10
C TRP A 78 15.11 -3.72 -3.05
N ILE A 79 14.54 -2.69 -2.42
CA ILE A 79 15.18 -1.38 -2.24
C ILE A 79 16.43 -1.53 -1.37
N GLN A 80 16.36 -2.25 -0.24
CA GLN A 80 17.53 -2.52 0.59
C GLN A 80 18.67 -3.17 -0.20
N ASP A 81 18.35 -4.16 -1.03
CA ASP A 81 19.33 -4.93 -1.80
C ASP A 81 19.89 -4.15 -2.99
N SER A 82 19.13 -3.22 -3.57
CA SER A 82 19.43 -2.64 -4.89
C SER A 82 19.73 -1.15 -4.89
N VAL A 83 19.33 -0.39 -3.86
CA VAL A 83 19.36 1.08 -3.93
C VAL A 83 20.77 1.67 -3.97
N ALA A 84 21.77 0.92 -3.49
CA ALA A 84 23.18 1.28 -3.59
C ALA A 84 23.63 1.45 -5.05
N ASP A 85 23.15 0.59 -5.96
CA ASP A 85 23.46 0.65 -7.40
C ASP A 85 22.81 1.85 -8.09
N LEU A 86 21.78 2.42 -7.45
CA LEU A 86 21.09 3.64 -7.88
C LEU A 86 21.68 4.91 -7.25
N GLY A 87 22.78 4.79 -6.50
CA GLY A 87 23.44 5.92 -5.82
C GLY A 87 22.79 6.34 -4.51
N GLY A 88 21.92 5.50 -3.95
CA GLY A 88 21.30 5.70 -2.65
C GLY A 88 22.06 5.02 -1.51
N ASP A 89 21.78 5.44 -0.29
CA ASP A 89 22.29 4.85 0.95
C ASP A 89 21.23 3.91 1.55
N SER A 90 21.48 2.60 1.50
CA SER A 90 20.59 1.61 2.11
C SER A 90 20.50 1.74 3.64
N ASN A 91 21.47 2.42 4.28
CA ASN A 91 21.46 2.74 5.72
C ASN A 91 20.76 4.08 6.04
N ASN A 92 20.14 4.72 5.04
CA ASN A 92 19.47 6.01 5.22
C ASN A 92 18.17 6.09 4.41
N ILE A 93 17.28 5.13 4.65
CA ILE A 93 15.96 5.04 4.01
C ILE A 93 14.90 5.68 4.90
N THR A 94 14.17 6.64 4.34
CA THR A 94 12.99 7.28 4.92
C THR A 94 11.75 6.86 4.16
N LEU A 95 10.77 6.28 4.84
CA LEU A 95 9.46 6.01 4.28
C LEU A 95 8.58 7.25 4.46
N PHE A 96 7.80 7.59 3.44
CA PHE A 96 6.78 8.62 3.53
C PHE A 96 5.53 8.24 2.73
N GLY A 97 4.38 8.68 3.18
CA GLY A 97 3.11 8.28 2.55
C GLY A 97 1.95 9.09 3.08
N GLU A 98 0.87 9.11 2.29
CA GLU A 98 -0.35 9.85 2.55
C GLU A 98 -1.53 8.91 2.76
N SER A 99 -2.44 9.24 3.68
CA SER A 99 -3.66 8.47 3.96
C SER A 99 -3.34 6.99 4.25
N VAL A 100 -3.87 6.07 3.44
CA VAL A 100 -3.58 4.63 3.59
C VAL A 100 -2.13 4.25 3.30
N GLY A 101 -1.38 5.07 2.55
CA GLY A 101 0.07 4.93 2.42
C GLY A 101 0.79 5.20 3.75
N ALA A 102 0.33 6.21 4.49
CA ALA A 102 0.80 6.43 5.86
C ALA A 102 0.38 5.30 6.81
N ASN A 103 -0.85 4.77 6.67
CA ASN A 103 -1.28 3.60 7.44
C ASN A 103 -0.44 2.35 7.13
N SER A 104 -0.02 2.19 5.88
CA SER A 104 0.86 1.12 5.43
C SER A 104 2.24 1.22 6.10
N ILE A 105 2.83 2.42 6.16
CA ILE A 105 4.09 2.65 6.87
C ILE A 105 3.95 2.32 8.35
N PHE A 106 2.84 2.73 8.98
CA PHE A 106 2.57 2.35 10.37
C PHE A 106 2.52 0.82 10.55
N CYS A 107 1.88 0.08 9.64
CA CYS A 107 1.91 -1.39 9.66
C CYS A 107 3.35 -1.94 9.50
N LEU A 108 4.14 -1.37 8.60
CA LEU A 108 5.53 -1.77 8.36
C LEU A 108 6.44 -1.48 9.58
N MET A 109 6.13 -0.50 10.42
CA MET A 109 6.88 -0.25 11.66
C MET A 109 6.72 -1.36 12.70
N ILE A 110 5.58 -2.04 12.70
CA ILE A 110 5.24 -3.05 13.72
C ILE A 110 5.26 -4.49 13.18
N ALA A 111 5.35 -4.65 11.86
CA ALA A 111 5.40 -5.97 11.24
C ALA A 111 6.73 -6.67 11.54
N GLU A 112 6.66 -7.98 11.71
CA GLU A 112 7.85 -8.80 11.82
C GLU A 112 8.57 -8.90 10.46
N GLY A 113 9.90 -8.80 10.47
CA GLY A 113 10.73 -8.91 9.27
C GLY A 113 10.91 -7.60 8.49
N THR A 114 10.41 -6.47 9.00
CA THR A 114 10.54 -5.15 8.37
C THR A 114 11.40 -4.17 9.15
N GLN A 115 11.86 -4.54 10.36
CA GLN A 115 12.51 -3.64 11.32
C GLN A 115 13.80 -3.00 10.79
N ASN A 116 14.51 -3.68 9.90
CA ASN A 116 15.78 -3.22 9.33
C ASN A 116 15.65 -2.74 7.88
N LEU A 117 14.42 -2.64 7.35
CA LEU A 117 14.23 -2.25 5.95
C LEU A 117 14.21 -0.73 5.75
N PHE A 118 14.01 0.04 6.81
CA PHE A 118 13.98 1.50 6.78
C PHE A 118 14.34 2.10 8.14
N HIS A 119 14.56 3.42 8.19
CA HIS A 119 15.14 4.09 9.36
C HIS A 119 14.23 5.18 9.92
N ARG A 120 13.42 5.82 9.07
CA ARG A 120 12.57 6.96 9.46
C ARG A 120 11.20 6.87 8.78
N PRO A 121 10.09 7.03 9.52
CA PRO A 121 8.76 7.14 8.95
C PRO A 121 8.26 8.61 8.92
N ILE A 122 7.55 8.98 7.87
CA ILE A 122 6.74 10.20 7.78
C ILE A 122 5.31 9.80 7.45
N LEU A 123 4.38 10.07 8.38
CA LEU A 123 2.98 9.66 8.28
C LEU A 123 2.08 10.87 7.99
N GLN A 124 1.64 11.05 6.75
CA GLN A 124 0.78 12.19 6.36
C GLN A 124 -0.69 11.77 6.37
N SER A 125 -1.50 12.39 7.24
CA SER A 125 -2.95 12.13 7.32
C SER A 125 -3.32 10.65 7.52
N ALA A 126 -2.54 9.91 8.32
CA ALA A 126 -2.76 8.49 8.55
C ALA A 126 -4.12 8.22 9.22
N PRO A 127 -4.99 7.37 8.65
CA PRO A 127 -6.29 7.05 9.23
C PRO A 127 -6.15 6.02 10.37
N LEU A 128 -5.38 6.33 11.43
CA LEU A 128 -5.10 5.37 12.51
C LEU A 128 -6.35 5.00 13.32
N GLY A 129 -7.32 5.91 13.41
CA GLY A 129 -8.59 5.69 14.12
C GLY A 129 -9.48 4.59 13.50
N VAL A 130 -9.27 4.21 12.24
CA VAL A 130 -10.06 3.12 11.61
C VAL A 130 -9.84 1.77 12.29
N ARG A 131 -8.75 1.61 13.03
CA ARG A 131 -8.43 0.42 13.82
C ARG A 131 -9.31 0.27 15.06
N LEU A 132 -9.96 1.36 15.50
CA LEU A 132 -10.88 1.38 16.64
C LEU A 132 -12.31 1.01 16.24
N MET A 133 -12.57 0.82 14.95
CA MET A 133 -13.89 0.53 14.42
C MET A 133 -14.07 -0.97 14.25
N ASP A 134 -15.25 -1.49 14.61
CA ASP A 134 -15.63 -2.84 14.23
C ASP A 134 -15.92 -2.90 12.73
N ARG A 135 -15.01 -3.52 11.99
CA ARG A 135 -15.10 -3.73 10.54
C ARG A 135 -15.47 -5.17 10.20
N GLU A 136 -15.62 -6.05 11.18
CA GLU A 136 -15.86 -7.46 10.88
C GLU A 136 -17.17 -7.73 10.14
N PRO A 137 -18.30 -7.07 10.46
CA PRO A 137 -19.52 -7.24 9.69
C PRO A 137 -19.35 -6.87 8.21
N MET A 138 -18.52 -5.87 7.91
CA MET A 138 -18.20 -5.47 6.54
C MET A 138 -17.29 -6.53 5.87
N ILE A 139 -16.20 -6.92 6.53
CA ILE A 139 -15.23 -7.90 6.00
C ILE A 139 -15.94 -9.21 5.67
N GLN A 140 -16.73 -9.75 6.59
CA GLN A 140 -17.48 -11.00 6.39
C GLN A 140 -18.47 -10.90 5.22
N ARG A 141 -19.21 -9.79 5.11
CA ARG A 141 -20.16 -9.60 4.01
C ARG A 141 -19.46 -9.53 2.66
N LEU A 142 -18.39 -8.74 2.55
CA LEU A 142 -17.65 -8.57 1.31
C LEU A 142 -16.96 -9.88 0.90
N SER A 143 -16.36 -10.59 1.86
CA SER A 143 -15.72 -11.88 1.63
C SER A 143 -16.72 -12.93 1.12
N LYS A 144 -17.90 -13.02 1.74
CA LYS A 144 -18.98 -13.92 1.29
C LYS A 144 -19.49 -13.57 -0.11
N LEU A 145 -19.63 -12.28 -0.42
CA LEU A 145 -20.05 -11.82 -1.75
C LEU A 145 -18.99 -12.18 -2.81
N ALA A 146 -17.71 -11.91 -2.52
CA ALA A 146 -16.60 -12.23 -3.41
C ALA A 146 -16.52 -13.74 -3.67
N TYR A 147 -16.56 -14.56 -2.61
CA TYR A 147 -16.56 -16.02 -2.73
C TYR A 147 -17.69 -16.52 -3.62
N LYS A 148 -18.93 -16.07 -3.36
CA LYS A 148 -20.10 -16.45 -4.16
C LYS A 148 -19.92 -16.12 -5.65
N ARG A 149 -19.35 -14.95 -5.96
CA ARG A 149 -19.15 -14.52 -7.36
C ARG A 149 -18.04 -15.32 -8.04
N LEU A 150 -16.93 -15.54 -7.35
CA LEU A 150 -15.76 -16.24 -7.87
C LEU A 150 -15.94 -17.75 -8.02
N THR A 151 -16.86 -18.36 -7.27
CA THR A 151 -17.14 -19.81 -7.34
C THR A 151 -18.41 -20.15 -8.14
N SER A 152 -19.16 -19.15 -8.60
CA SER A 152 -20.36 -19.37 -9.40
C SER A 152 -20.04 -19.90 -10.80
N SER A 153 -21.03 -20.52 -11.46
CA SER A 153 -20.93 -20.90 -12.88
C SER A 153 -20.66 -19.72 -13.82
N GLN A 154 -20.95 -18.49 -13.37
CA GLN A 154 -20.72 -17.22 -14.06
C GLN A 154 -19.51 -16.47 -13.51
N ALA A 155 -18.57 -17.16 -12.85
CA ALA A 155 -17.37 -16.54 -12.31
C ALA A 155 -16.60 -15.77 -13.40
N PRO A 156 -16.11 -14.56 -13.09
CA PRO A 156 -15.35 -13.78 -14.06
C PRO A 156 -14.07 -14.53 -14.44
N ARG A 157 -13.83 -14.63 -15.76
CA ARG A 157 -12.63 -15.28 -16.32
C ARG A 157 -11.64 -14.31 -16.97
N THR A 158 -11.95 -13.02 -16.98
CA THR A 158 -11.12 -11.96 -17.52
C THR A 158 -10.80 -10.92 -16.45
N SER A 159 -9.74 -10.14 -16.67
CA SER A 159 -9.36 -9.00 -15.82
C SER A 159 -10.52 -8.01 -15.63
N GLU A 160 -11.26 -7.72 -16.69
CA GLU A 160 -12.38 -6.77 -16.69
C GLU A 160 -13.54 -7.30 -15.83
N GLY A 161 -13.80 -8.62 -15.90
CA GLY A 161 -14.80 -9.27 -15.07
C GLY A 161 -14.44 -9.21 -13.58
N VAL A 162 -13.18 -9.44 -13.23
CA VAL A 162 -12.73 -9.33 -11.83
C VAL A 162 -12.72 -7.88 -11.34
N LEU A 163 -12.39 -6.92 -12.22
CA LEU A 163 -12.47 -5.49 -11.91
C LEU A 163 -13.93 -5.02 -11.70
N SER A 164 -14.87 -5.60 -12.45
CA SER A 164 -16.30 -5.35 -12.26
C SER A 164 -16.76 -5.87 -10.88
N LEU A 165 -16.28 -7.04 -10.46
CA LEU A 165 -16.52 -7.55 -9.10
C LEU A 165 -15.96 -6.61 -8.02
N GLN A 166 -14.75 -6.06 -8.21
CA GLN A 166 -14.19 -5.06 -7.31
C GLN A 166 -15.10 -3.82 -7.17
N THR A 167 -15.73 -3.38 -8.27
CA THR A 167 -16.68 -2.27 -8.27
C THR A 167 -17.93 -2.61 -7.45
N GLU A 168 -18.50 -3.80 -7.63
CA GLU A 168 -19.64 -4.30 -6.85
C GLU A 168 -19.34 -4.32 -5.34
N LEU A 169 -18.16 -4.83 -4.98
CA LEU A 169 -17.70 -4.90 -3.59
C LEU A 169 -17.52 -3.50 -2.99
N THR A 170 -16.99 -2.55 -3.76
CA THR A 170 -16.82 -1.17 -3.33
C THR A 170 -18.17 -0.49 -3.08
N ILE A 171 -19.17 -0.75 -3.92
CA ILE A 171 -20.54 -0.25 -3.72
C ILE A 171 -21.15 -0.86 -2.45
N ALA A 172 -21.01 -2.18 -2.27
CA ALA A 172 -21.52 -2.87 -1.08
C ALA A 172 -20.87 -2.38 0.23
N ALA A 173 -19.60 -1.95 0.18
CA ALA A 173 -18.89 -1.40 1.32
C ALA A 173 -19.44 -0.05 1.79
N LYS A 174 -20.07 0.75 0.91
CA LYS A 174 -20.64 2.07 1.27
C LYS A 174 -21.77 2.01 2.29
N SER A 175 -22.37 0.84 2.49
CA SER A 175 -23.38 0.63 3.54
C SER A 175 -22.80 0.61 4.96
N TYR A 176 -21.47 0.69 5.10
CA TYR A 176 -20.78 0.68 6.39
C TYR A 176 -20.14 2.05 6.68
N PRO A 177 -20.01 2.44 7.97
CA PRO A 177 -19.40 3.71 8.34
C PRO A 177 -17.95 3.84 7.81
N SER A 178 -17.64 5.00 7.21
CA SER A 178 -16.30 5.34 6.68
C SER A 178 -15.37 6.00 7.69
N GLY A 179 -15.86 6.21 8.93
CA GLY A 179 -15.01 6.59 10.07
C GLY A 179 -15.11 8.02 10.58
N ALA A 180 -16.18 8.76 10.27
CA ALA A 180 -16.41 10.10 10.80
C ALA A 180 -17.34 10.18 12.04
N MET A 181 -17.77 9.06 12.63
CA MET A 181 -18.77 9.05 13.72
C MET A 181 -18.37 8.21 14.94
N ALA A 182 -17.17 8.43 15.48
CA ALA A 182 -16.77 7.81 16.75
C ALA A 182 -15.77 8.67 17.54
N LEU A 183 -16.04 9.97 17.69
CA LEU A 183 -15.28 10.86 18.58
C LEU A 183 -16.15 11.60 19.59
N ASP A 184 -17.40 11.17 19.83
CA ASP A 184 -18.28 11.84 20.80
C ASP A 184 -17.93 11.54 22.28
N HIS A 185 -16.88 10.75 22.55
CA HIS A 185 -16.52 10.30 23.90
C HIS A 185 -15.01 10.36 24.25
N LEU A 186 -14.26 11.28 23.64
CA LEU A 186 -12.93 11.70 24.11
C LEU A 186 -12.92 13.20 24.36
#